data_AF-A0A4Y2RJF9-F1
#
_entry.id   AF-A0A4Y2RJF9-F1
#
_cell.length_a   1.000
_cell.length_b   1.000
_cell.length_c   1.000
_cell.angle_alpha   90.00
_cell.angle_beta   90.00
_cell.angle_gamma   90.00
#
_symmetry.space_group_name_H-M   'P 1'
#
loop_
_entity.id
_entity.type
_entity.pdbx_description
1 polymer ?
#
loop_
_entity_poly.entity_id
_entity_poly.type
_entity_poly.pdbx_seq_one_letter_code
_entity_poly.pdbx_strand_id
1 'polypeptide(L)'
;MAENGRKFLKFIWKVENFSYLWNETDDFLQSPDFYLDIFGGSGWCLKLYPRGRFSYENHVSVFLERLSTSEGPFEITIDSEIALPRPNGATEYRKEMKDLRFRKGYKVEI
;
A
#
# COMPACT_ATOMS: atom_id res chain seq x y z
N MET A 1 19.20 -11.79 26.25
CA MET A 1 18.47 -12.37 25.11
C MET A 1 17.84 -11.21 24.34
N ALA A 2 18.46 -10.75 23.26
CA ALA A 2 17.92 -9.64 22.48
C ALA A 2 16.78 -10.19 21.61
N GLU A 3 15.56 -9.70 21.80
CA GLU A 3 14.55 -9.80 20.74
C GLU A 3 15.15 -9.14 19.49
N ASN A 4 15.31 -9.91 18.42
CA ASN A 4 15.57 -9.37 17.10
C ASN A 4 14.35 -8.53 16.72
N GLY A 5 14.33 -7.25 17.14
CA GLY A 5 13.20 -6.34 16.97
C GLY A 5 12.91 -6.18 15.48
N ARG A 6 11.89 -6.90 14.99
CA ARG A 6 11.36 -6.70 13.64
C ARG A 6 10.91 -5.24 13.55
N LYS A 7 11.60 -4.46 12.73
CA LYS A 7 11.19 -3.10 12.42
C LYS A 7 10.00 -3.20 11.46
N PHE A 8 8.88 -2.64 11.86
CA PHE A 8 7.69 -2.51 11.02
C PHE A 8 7.33 -1.03 10.91
N LEU A 9 6.77 -0.64 9.78
CA LEU A 9 6.14 0.66 9.61
C LEU A 9 4.63 0.48 9.58
N LYS A 10 3.92 1.35 10.28
CA LYS A 10 2.49 1.54 10.12
C LYS A 10 2.22 2.84 9.39
N PHE A 11 1.62 2.74 8.21
CA PHE A 11 1.12 3.89 7.45
C PHE A 11 -0.42 3.86 7.46
N ILE A 12 -1.05 5.00 7.76
CA ILE A 12 -2.51 5.14 7.77
C ILE A 12 -2.87 6.25 6.80
N TRP A 13 -3.68 5.91 5.80
CA TRP A 13 -4.23 6.86 4.85
C TRP A 13 -5.74 6.98 5.02
N LYS A 14 -6.21 8.18 5.31
CA LYS A 14 -7.64 8.50 5.42
C LYS A 14 -8.10 9.15 4.11
N VAL A 15 -9.08 8.53 3.45
CA VAL A 15 -9.74 9.10 2.27
C VAL A 15 -11.06 9.70 2.71
N GLU A 16 -11.17 11.02 2.61
CA GLU A 16 -12.41 11.74 2.94
C GLU A 16 -13.35 11.77 1.73
N ASN A 17 -14.65 11.85 1.99
CA ASN A 17 -15.68 11.93 0.95
C ASN A 17 -15.62 10.77 -0.08
N PHE A 18 -15.24 9.56 0.36
CA PHE A 18 -15.07 8.40 -0.53
C PHE A 18 -16.30 8.10 -1.40
N SER A 19 -17.51 8.32 -0.88
CA SER A 19 -18.77 8.14 -1.61
C SER A 19 -18.95 9.11 -2.80
N TYR A 20 -18.20 10.20 -2.83
CA TYR A 20 -18.23 11.20 -3.90
C TYR A 20 -17.17 10.95 -4.98
N LEU A 21 -16.41 9.86 -4.88
CA LEU A 21 -15.44 9.49 -5.91
C LEU A 21 -16.19 8.89 -7.11
N TRP A 22 -16.16 9.64 -8.20
CA TRP A 22 -16.84 9.39 -9.48
C TRP A 22 -15.87 8.93 -10.57
N ASN A 23 -14.72 8.41 -10.14
CA ASN A 23 -13.67 7.84 -10.96
C ASN A 23 -14.18 6.71 -11.87
N GLU A 24 -13.59 6.60 -13.06
CA GLU A 24 -13.83 5.48 -13.96
C GLU A 24 -13.09 4.21 -13.47
N THR A 25 -13.34 3.07 -14.10
CA THR A 25 -12.50 1.88 -13.89
C THR A 25 -11.05 2.21 -14.27
N ASP A 26 -10.07 1.67 -13.55
CA ASP A 26 -8.63 1.98 -13.70
C ASP A 26 -8.18 3.38 -13.27
N ASP A 27 -9.09 4.28 -12.91
CA ASP A 27 -8.73 5.52 -12.23
C ASP A 27 -8.38 5.26 -10.76
N PHE A 28 -7.38 5.98 -10.26
CA PHE A 28 -6.91 5.82 -8.89
C PHE A 28 -6.64 7.14 -8.17
N LEU A 29 -6.77 7.08 -6.85
CA LEU A 29 -6.20 8.05 -5.93
C LEU A 29 -4.82 7.57 -5.49
N GLN A 30 -3.88 8.50 -5.39
CA GLN A 30 -2.55 8.24 -4.82
C GLN A 30 -2.49 8.81 -3.40
N SER A 31 -1.96 8.04 -2.46
CA SER A 31 -1.63 8.55 -1.13
C SER A 31 -0.45 9.54 -1.20
N PRO A 32 -0.21 10.32 -0.13
CA PRO A 32 1.09 10.94 0.05
C PRO A 32 2.20 9.90 -0.01
N ASP A 33 3.35 10.30 -0.53
CA ASP A 33 4.55 9.48 -0.55
C ASP A 33 5.10 9.32 0.88
N PHE A 34 5.56 8.12 1.21
CA PHE A 34 6.23 7.83 2.47
C PHE A 34 7.57 7.14 2.23
N TYR A 35 8.57 7.52 3.03
CA TYR A 35 9.94 7.06 2.89
C TYR A 35 10.35 6.19 4.05
N LEU A 36 11.10 5.14 3.75
CA LEU A 36 11.44 4.10 4.71
C LEU A 36 12.94 3.87 4.77
N ASP A 37 13.56 4.41 5.81
CA ASP A 37 14.99 4.18 6.11
C ASP A 37 15.29 2.70 6.30
N ILE A 38 14.36 1.95 6.90
CA ILE A 38 14.46 0.49 7.07
C ILE A 38 14.52 -0.27 5.75
N PHE A 39 14.10 0.38 4.65
CA PHE A 39 14.16 -0.13 3.28
C PHE A 39 15.14 0.67 2.42
N GLY A 40 16.22 1.17 3.04
CA GLY A 40 17.31 1.87 2.35
C GLY A 40 16.89 3.22 1.78
N GLY A 41 16.00 3.94 2.47
CA GLY A 41 15.47 5.23 2.02
C GLY A 41 14.48 5.12 0.87
N SER A 42 13.96 3.92 0.57
CA SER A 42 13.01 3.74 -0.52
C SER A 42 11.71 4.50 -0.26
N GLY A 43 11.18 5.13 -1.31
CA GLY A 43 9.90 5.83 -1.30
C GLY A 43 8.77 4.94 -1.79
N TRP A 44 7.59 5.12 -1.21
CA TRP A 44 6.42 4.28 -1.44
C TRP A 44 5.15 5.12 -1.44
N CYS A 45 4.12 4.63 -2.12
CA CYS A 45 2.77 5.18 -2.02
C CYS A 45 1.72 4.06 -2.14
N LEU A 46 0.49 4.37 -1.72
CA LEU A 46 -0.67 3.54 -1.98
C LEU A 46 -1.44 4.10 -3.18
N LYS A 47 -1.90 3.21 -4.07
CA LYS A 47 -2.84 3.52 -5.14
C LYS A 47 -4.17 2.83 -4.87
N LEU A 48 -5.20 3.62 -4.63
CA LEU A 48 -6.57 3.16 -4.38
C LEU A 48 -7.40 3.33 -5.64
N TYR A 49 -7.97 2.23 -6.13
CA TYR A 49 -8.85 2.18 -7.28
C TYR A 49 -10.30 1.98 -6.78
N PRO A 50 -11.11 3.05 -6.65
CA PRO A 50 -12.43 2.96 -6.02
C PRO A 50 -13.41 2.06 -6.78
N ARG A 51 -13.23 1.92 -8.10
CA ARG A 51 -14.01 1.04 -8.98
C ARG A 51 -13.27 -0.22 -9.42
N GLY A 52 -12.11 -0.47 -8.83
CA GLY A 52 -11.23 -1.58 -9.22
C GLY A 52 -10.48 -1.31 -10.52
N ARG A 53 -9.86 -2.37 -11.05
CA ARG A 53 -9.19 -2.37 -12.35
C ARG A 53 -9.95 -3.22 -13.35
N PHE A 54 -9.70 -3.01 -14.64
CA PHE A 54 -10.32 -3.81 -15.71
C PHE A 54 -10.14 -5.33 -15.55
N SER A 55 -9.05 -5.77 -14.92
CA SER A 55 -8.81 -7.20 -14.63
C SER A 55 -9.53 -7.73 -13.39
N TYR A 56 -10.10 -6.85 -12.56
CA TYR A 56 -10.75 -7.11 -11.28
C TYR A 56 -11.96 -6.18 -11.11
N GLU A 57 -12.95 -6.35 -11.98
CA GLU A 57 -14.16 -5.52 -11.93
C GLU A 57 -14.96 -5.77 -10.64
N ASN A 58 -15.66 -4.73 -10.17
CA ASN A 58 -16.62 -4.76 -9.05
C ASN A 58 -16.06 -4.83 -7.62
N HIS A 59 -14.77 -4.61 -7.39
CA HIS A 59 -14.20 -4.47 -6.05
C HIS A 59 -13.29 -3.24 -5.93
N VAL A 60 -13.15 -2.72 -4.71
CA VAL A 60 -12.14 -1.70 -4.41
C VAL A 60 -10.77 -2.39 -4.38
N SER A 61 -9.83 -1.92 -5.18
CA SER A 61 -8.46 -2.44 -5.20
C SER A 61 -7.48 -1.46 -4.59
N VAL A 62 -6.52 -1.97 -3.81
CA VAL A 62 -5.42 -1.19 -3.25
C VAL A 62 -4.11 -1.80 -3.69
N PHE A 63 -3.22 -0.95 -4.19
CA PHE A 63 -1.87 -1.34 -4.57
C PHE A 63 -0.87 -0.61 -3.70
N LEU A 64 0.16 -1.32 -3.26
CA LEU A 64 1.37 -0.72 -2.78
C LEU A 64 2.33 -0.55 -3.95
N GLU A 65 2.89 0.63 -4.12
CA GLU A 65 3.85 0.94 -5.16
C GLU A 65 5.16 1.43 -4.55
N ARG A 66 6.27 0.91 -5.06
CA ARG A 66 7.58 1.47 -4.81
C ARG A 66 7.89 2.53 -5.85
N LEU A 67 8.19 3.76 -5.43
CA LEU A 67 8.44 4.88 -6.33
C LEU A 67 9.64 4.58 -7.24
N SER A 68 9.56 4.99 -8.51
CA SER A 68 10.65 4.80 -9.49
C SER A 68 11.92 5.57 -9.13
N THR A 69 11.76 6.71 -8.47
CA THR A 69 12.83 7.58 -7.95
C THR A 69 13.43 7.09 -6.63
N SER A 70 12.97 5.95 -6.11
CA SER A 70 13.46 5.41 -4.84
C SER A 70 14.97 5.18 -4.86
N GLU A 71 15.62 5.55 -3.77
CA GLU A 71 16.98 5.12 -3.46
C GLU A 71 17.02 3.63 -3.06
N GLY A 72 18.20 3.13 -2.74
CA GLY A 72 18.40 1.75 -2.31
C GLY A 72 18.41 0.71 -3.44
N PRO A 73 18.29 -0.58 -3.09
CA PRO A 73 18.55 -1.70 -4.00
C PRO A 73 17.52 -1.80 -5.11
N PHE A 74 17.87 -2.48 -6.21
CA PHE A 74 16.98 -2.65 -7.36
C PHE A 74 15.65 -3.34 -6.99
N GLU A 75 15.72 -4.36 -6.12
CA GLU A 75 14.58 -5.13 -5.65
C GLU A 75 14.58 -5.16 -4.12
N ILE A 76 13.39 -5.08 -3.52
CA ILE A 76 13.18 -5.23 -2.07
C ILE A 76 12.06 -6.24 -1.86
N THR A 77 12.26 -7.14 -0.91
CA THR A 77 11.24 -8.08 -0.44
C THR A 77 10.70 -7.61 0.90
N ILE A 78 9.38 -7.49 1.02
CA ILE A 78 8.73 -7.12 2.28
C ILE A 78 7.57 -8.05 2.60
N ASP A 79 7.34 -8.24 3.90
CA ASP A 79 6.04 -8.69 4.38
C ASP A 79 5.16 -7.46 4.57
N SER A 80 3.89 -7.55 4.19
CA SER A 80 2.94 -6.46 4.32
C SER A 80 1.62 -6.94 4.91
N GLU A 81 0.96 -6.04 5.63
CA GLU A 81 -0.41 -6.23 6.07
C GLU A 81 -1.20 -5.00 5.65
N ILE A 82 -2.37 -5.23 5.04
CA ILE A 82 -3.37 -4.20 4.82
C ILE A 82 -4.57 -4.45 5.73
N ALA A 83 -5.10 -3.37 6.29
CA ALA A 83 -6.30 -3.42 7.09
C ALA A 83 -7.22 -2.23 6.79
N LEU A 84 -8.52 -2.46 6.80
CA LEU A 84 -9.55 -1.42 6.77
C LEU A 84 -10.07 -1.22 8.21
N PRO A 85 -9.60 -0.18 8.92
CA PRO A 85 -10.11 0.15 10.23
C PRO A 85 -11.47 0.85 10.10
N ARG A 86 -12.43 0.42 10.92
CA ARG A 86 -13.66 1.19 11.14
C ARG A 86 -13.34 2.47 11.90
N PRO A 87 -14.22 3.49 11.82
CA PRO A 87 -14.07 4.72 12.60
C PRO A 87 -13.95 4.48 14.11
N ASN A 88 -14.52 3.40 14.63
CA ASN A 88 -14.43 3.01 16.05
C ASN A 88 -13.15 2.25 16.43
N GLY A 89 -12.18 2.13 15.51
CA GLY A 89 -10.90 1.44 15.74
C GLY A 89 -10.92 -0.07 15.55
N ALA A 90 -12.09 -0.69 15.39
CA ALA A 90 -12.18 -2.12 15.07
C ALA A 90 -11.74 -2.39 13.62
N THR A 91 -11.05 -3.51 13.36
CA THR A 91 -10.67 -3.89 11.99
C THR A 91 -11.84 -4.63 11.32
N GLU A 92 -12.26 -4.16 10.14
CA GLU A 92 -13.31 -4.82 9.34
C GLU A 92 -12.71 -5.81 8.33
N TYR A 93 -11.59 -5.44 7.74
CA TYR A 93 -10.85 -6.28 6.80
C TYR A 93 -9.37 -6.28 7.19
N ARG A 94 -8.72 -7.44 7.08
CA ARG A 94 -7.27 -7.60 7.26
C ARG A 94 -6.79 -8.66 6.28
N LYS A 95 -5.66 -8.39 5.62
CA LYS A 95 -4.99 -9.37 4.77
C LYS A 95 -3.49 -9.23 4.94
N GLU A 96 -2.84 -10.36 5.17
CA GLU A 96 -1.40 -10.46 5.27
C GLU A 96 -0.82 -11.02 3.97
N MET A 97 0.31 -10.49 3.56
CA MET A 97 1.12 -10.96 2.43
C MET A 97 2.54 -11.11 2.88
N LYS A 98 3.19 -12.14 2.38
CA LYS A 98 4.58 -12.43 2.68
C LYS A 98 5.40 -12.45 1.40
N ASP A 99 6.67 -12.15 1.54
CA ASP A 99 7.66 -12.25 0.47
C ASP A 99 7.28 -11.45 -0.80
N LEU A 100 6.61 -10.30 -0.63
CA LEU A 100 6.24 -9.43 -1.75
C LEU A 100 7.47 -8.73 -2.31
N ARG A 101 7.72 -8.91 -3.60
CA ARG A 101 8.88 -8.35 -4.30
C ARG A 101 8.53 -7.07 -5.05
N PHE A 102 9.29 -6.01 -4.76
CA PHE A 102 9.12 -4.70 -5.35
C PHE A 102 10.39 -4.23 -6.04
N ARG A 103 10.30 -4.10 -7.37
CA ARG A 103 11.27 -3.36 -8.17
C ARG A 103 10.93 -1.87 -8.15
N LYS A 104 11.90 -1.02 -8.43
CA LYS A 104 11.65 0.43 -8.56
C LYS A 104 10.58 0.70 -9.62
N GLY A 105 9.55 1.46 -9.27
CA GLY A 105 8.40 1.76 -10.14
C GLY A 105 7.40 0.60 -10.30
N TYR A 106 7.53 -0.47 -9.53
CA TYR A 106 6.62 -1.61 -9.59
C TYR A 106 5.58 -1.55 -8.47
N LYS A 107 4.37 -2.03 -8.77
CA LYS A 107 3.23 -2.07 -7.85
C LYS A 107 2.67 -3.46 -7.72
N VAL A 108 2.23 -3.80 -6.51
CA VAL A 108 1.63 -5.09 -6.17
C VAL A 108 0.29 -4.82 -5.50
N GLU A 109 -0.75 -5.56 -5.90
CA GLU A 109 -2.05 -5.50 -5.24
C GLU A 109 -1.95 -6.12 -3.86
N ILE A 110 -2.38 -5.38 -2.84
CA ILE A 110 -2.38 -5.82 -1.45
C ILE A 110 -3.83 -5.97 -0.96
#